data_AF-B2NIX5-F1
#
_entry.id   AF-B2NIX5-F1
#
_cell.length_a   1.000
_cell.length_b   1.000
_cell.length_c   1.000
_cell.angle_alpha   90.00
_cell.angle_beta   90.00
_cell.angle_gamma   90.00
#
_symmetry.space_group_name_H-M   'P 1'
#
loop_
_entity.id
_entity.type
_entity.pdbx_description
1 polymer ?
#
loop_
_entity_poly.entity_id
_entity_poly.type
_entity_poly.pdbx_seq_one_letter_code
_entity_poly.pdbx_strand_id
1 'polypeptide(L)'
;GTKIVLSKDFLEKSTQEFQAYKVHSDNYICSLIPGSPSFQAQYTPGGLLFKGSESNLQYVTSSSFLLLTYAKYLRSNGGVVSCGSSRFPANKLVELARKQVDYILGDNPAKISYMVGFGQKYPLRVH
;
A
#
# COMPACT_ATOMS: atom_id res chain seq x y z
N GLY A 1 -0.20 10.26 0.40
CA GLY A 1 0.66 10.80 -0.67
C GLY A 1 1.78 11.65 -0.10
N THR A 2 1.58 12.97 -0.01
CA THR A 2 2.60 13.97 0.33
C THR A 2 3.41 13.66 1.59
N LYS A 3 2.75 13.24 2.68
CA LYS A 3 3.43 12.92 3.94
C LYS A 3 4.47 11.79 3.80
N ILE A 4 4.18 10.77 2.97
CA ILE A 4 5.14 9.70 2.68
C ILE A 4 6.36 10.26 1.94
N VAL A 5 6.15 11.13 0.94
CA VAL A 5 7.24 11.77 0.20
C VAL A 5 8.11 12.62 1.14
N LEU A 6 7.50 13.43 2.00
CA LEU A 6 8.22 14.27 2.95
C LEU A 6 8.93 13.46 4.04
N SER A 7 8.41 12.28 4.41
CA SER A 7 9.09 11.38 5.35
C SER A 7 10.44 10.86 4.86
N LYS A 8 10.71 10.94 3.55
CA LYS A 8 11.99 10.55 2.95
C LYS A 8 13.16 11.26 3.59
N ASP A 9 13.08 12.58 3.80
CA ASP A 9 14.22 13.33 4.33
C ASP A 9 14.52 12.95 5.79
N PHE A 10 13.49 12.68 6.60
CA PHE A 10 13.71 12.11 7.93
C PHE A 10 14.32 10.72 7.86
N LEU A 11 13.80 9.85 6.98
CA LEU A 11 14.24 8.46 6.88
C LEU A 11 15.65 8.31 6.29
N GLU A 12 16.02 9.10 5.29
CA GLU A 12 17.30 8.95 4.59
C GLU A 12 18.38 9.88 5.14
N LYS A 13 18.00 11.07 5.64
CA LYS A 13 18.95 12.11 6.09
C LYS A 13 18.83 12.44 7.58
N SER A 14 17.89 11.84 8.30
CA SER A 14 17.65 12.11 9.73
C SER A 14 17.33 13.58 10.05
N THR A 15 16.71 14.30 9.10
CA THR A 15 16.27 15.69 9.31
C THR A 15 15.07 15.74 10.26
N GLN A 16 15.29 16.18 11.50
CA GLN A 16 14.31 16.11 12.59
C GLN A 16 12.99 16.86 12.30
N GLU A 17 13.04 17.95 11.53
CA GLU A 17 11.84 18.70 11.10
C GLU A 17 10.80 17.80 10.41
N PHE A 18 11.24 16.73 9.73
CA PHE A 18 10.36 15.83 9.00
C PHE A 18 9.84 14.64 9.83
N GLN A 19 10.16 14.55 11.12
CA GLN A 19 9.74 13.45 12.00
C GLN A 19 8.21 13.31 12.08
N ALA A 20 7.47 14.42 12.09
CA ALA A 20 6.00 14.37 12.11
C ALA A 20 5.42 13.68 10.86
N TYR A 21 6.03 13.88 9.69
CA TYR A 21 5.61 13.21 8.46
C TYR A 21 5.91 11.72 8.49
N LYS A 22 6.98 11.31 9.17
CA LYS A 22 7.26 9.89 9.45
C LYS A 22 6.16 9.26 10.30
N VAL A 23 5.77 9.90 11.39
CA VAL A 23 4.67 9.41 12.28
C VAL A 23 3.35 9.29 11.51
N HIS A 24 3.00 10.30 10.71
CA HIS A 24 1.79 10.24 9.89
C HIS A 24 1.85 9.14 8.82
N SER A 25 3.04 8.89 8.26
CA SER A 25 3.24 7.84 7.26
C SER A 25 3.13 6.46 7.88
N ASP A 26 3.69 6.25 9.08
CA ASP A 26 3.48 5.02 9.86
C ASP A 26 2.00 4.77 10.09
N ASN A 27 1.26 5.75 10.64
CA ASN A 27 -0.16 5.59 10.95
C ASN A 27 -0.99 5.21 9.72
N TYR A 28 -0.73 5.84 8.57
CA TYR A 28 -1.40 5.49 7.32
C TYR A 28 -1.04 4.08 6.83
N ILE A 29 0.23 3.68 6.90
CA ILE A 29 0.67 2.36 6.44
C ILE A 29 0.12 1.26 7.36
N CYS A 30 0.17 1.49 8.68
CA CYS A 30 -0.37 0.57 9.67
C CYS A 30 -1.87 0.34 9.48
N SER A 31 -2.64 1.38 9.13
CA SER A 31 -4.08 1.22 8.89
C SER A 31 -4.43 0.33 7.70
N LEU A 32 -3.47 0.10 6.78
CA LEU A 32 -3.61 -0.78 5.62
C LEU A 32 -3.18 -2.23 5.87
N ILE A 33 -2.39 -2.51 6.91
CA ILE A 33 -1.79 -3.84 7.15
C ILE A 33 -2.72 -4.70 8.02
N PRO A 34 -3.27 -5.81 7.49
CA PRO A 34 -4.07 -6.74 8.28
C PRO A 34 -3.27 -7.29 9.47
N GLY A 35 -3.89 -7.28 10.65
CA GLY A 35 -3.26 -7.70 11.91
C GLY A 35 -2.43 -6.63 12.62
N SER A 36 -2.36 -5.40 12.09
CA SER A 36 -1.80 -4.28 12.86
C SER A 36 -2.80 -3.80 13.94
N PRO A 37 -2.32 -3.24 15.07
CA PRO A 37 -3.21 -2.70 16.11
C PRO A 37 -4.11 -1.54 15.64
N SER A 38 -3.72 -0.83 14.59
CA SER A 38 -4.46 0.31 14.02
C SER A 38 -5.09 -0.01 12.67
N PHE A 39 -5.28 -1.30 12.36
CA PHE A 39 -5.87 -1.75 11.11
C PHE A 39 -7.31 -1.23 10.96
N GLN A 40 -7.58 -0.53 9.86
CA GLN A 40 -8.88 0.10 9.58
C GLN A 40 -9.36 -0.12 8.14
N ALA A 41 -8.46 -0.54 7.24
CA ALA A 41 -8.80 -0.82 5.86
C ALA A 41 -9.78 -2.00 5.74
N GLN A 42 -10.71 -1.89 4.79
CA GLN A 42 -11.59 -3.00 4.42
C GLN A 42 -10.97 -3.75 3.24
N TYR A 43 -11.18 -5.06 3.20
CA TYR A 43 -10.77 -5.90 2.08
C TYR A 43 -11.96 -6.73 1.62
N THR A 44 -12.07 -6.96 0.31
CA THR A 44 -13.03 -7.93 -0.23
C THR A 44 -12.68 -9.33 0.24
N PRO A 45 -13.62 -10.31 0.18
CA PRO A 45 -13.30 -11.71 0.48
C PRO A 45 -12.16 -12.28 -0.40
N GLY A 46 -11.98 -11.73 -1.61
CA GLY A 46 -10.87 -12.09 -2.51
C GLY A 46 -9.54 -11.41 -2.17
N GLY A 47 -9.48 -10.52 -1.18
CA GLY A 47 -8.24 -9.88 -0.73
C GLY A 47 -7.90 -8.56 -1.43
N LEU A 48 -8.84 -7.92 -2.15
CA LEU A 48 -8.66 -6.59 -2.72
C LEU A 48 -8.97 -5.52 -1.67
N LEU A 49 -8.09 -4.54 -1.49
CA LEU A 49 -8.34 -3.35 -0.67
C LEU A 49 -9.61 -2.64 -1.18
N PHE A 50 -10.52 -2.33 -0.27
CA PHE A 50 -11.82 -1.76 -0.58
C PHE A 50 -12.06 -0.47 0.22
N LYS A 51 -12.37 0.61 -0.51
CA LYS A 51 -12.67 1.93 0.07
C LYS A 51 -14.09 2.41 -0.24
N GLY A 52 -14.89 1.63 -0.97
CA GLY A 52 -16.32 1.89 -1.19
C GLY A 52 -16.63 3.00 -2.21
N SER A 53 -16.17 2.87 -3.45
CA SER A 53 -16.51 3.83 -4.52
C SER A 53 -16.48 3.22 -5.93
N GLU A 54 -17.02 3.94 -6.90
CA GLU A 54 -17.00 3.60 -8.33
C GLU A 54 -15.58 3.50 -8.93
N SER A 55 -14.56 3.98 -8.21
CA SER A 55 -13.16 4.00 -8.67
C SER A 55 -12.21 3.30 -7.69
N ASN A 56 -12.64 2.20 -7.08
CA ASN A 56 -11.87 1.49 -6.06
C ASN A 56 -10.43 1.13 -6.50
N LEU A 57 -10.23 0.74 -7.77
CA LEU A 57 -8.90 0.38 -8.28
C LEU A 57 -7.90 1.54 -8.30
N GLN A 58 -8.37 2.79 -8.36
CA GLN A 58 -7.49 3.97 -8.23
C GLN A 58 -6.91 4.06 -6.80
N TYR A 59 -7.73 3.76 -5.79
CA TYR A 59 -7.29 3.70 -4.40
C TYR A 59 -6.34 2.52 -4.15
N VAL A 60 -6.63 1.36 -4.72
CA VAL A 60 -5.76 0.18 -4.63
C VAL A 60 -4.39 0.47 -5.22
N THR A 61 -4.35 1.03 -6.43
CA THR A 61 -3.11 1.32 -7.16
C THR A 61 -2.29 2.38 -6.42
N SER A 62 -2.92 3.49 -6.03
CA SER A 62 -2.23 4.57 -5.29
C SER A 62 -1.71 4.10 -3.92
N SER A 63 -2.49 3.30 -3.18
CA SER A 63 -2.04 2.73 -1.90
C SER A 63 -0.88 1.75 -2.08
N SER A 64 -0.92 0.93 -3.14
CA SER A 64 0.17 0.01 -3.49
C SER A 64 1.48 0.76 -3.82
N PHE A 65 1.38 1.83 -4.60
CA PHE A 65 2.52 2.70 -4.88
C PHE A 65 3.10 3.34 -3.61
N LEU A 66 2.24 3.81 -2.71
CA LEU A 66 2.66 4.39 -1.43
C LEU A 66 3.33 3.37 -0.51
N LEU A 67 2.80 2.14 -0.43
CA LEU A 67 3.42 1.03 0.30
C LEU A 67 4.83 0.74 -0.21
N LEU A 68 5.01 0.64 -1.54
CA LEU A 68 6.33 0.39 -2.16
C LEU A 68 7.31 1.55 -1.93
N THR A 69 6.83 2.78 -2.11
CA THR A 69 7.64 3.99 -1.90
C THR A 69 8.12 4.07 -0.46
N TYR A 70 7.22 3.82 0.48
CA TYR A 70 7.56 3.89 1.89
C TYR A 70 8.48 2.73 2.32
N ALA A 71 8.25 1.53 1.81
CA ALA A 71 9.15 0.39 2.01
C ALA A 71 10.58 0.71 1.53
N LYS A 72 10.73 1.43 0.41
CA LYS A 72 12.03 1.91 -0.07
C LYS A 72 12.69 2.85 0.93
N TYR A 73 11.96 3.84 1.46
CA TYR A 73 12.52 4.78 2.44
C TYR A 73 12.89 4.11 3.76
N LEU A 74 12.07 3.16 4.23
CA LEU A 74 12.35 2.41 5.46
C LEU A 74 13.65 1.61 5.36
N ARG A 75 14.01 1.07 4.19
CA ARG A 75 15.25 0.31 4.02
C ARG A 75 16.51 1.10 4.36
N SER A 76 16.48 2.42 4.17
CA SER A 76 17.59 3.31 4.53
C SER A 76 17.67 3.57 6.05
N ASN A 77 16.68 3.13 6.83
CA ASN A 77 16.57 3.41 8.26
C ASN A 77 15.92 2.25 9.05
N GLY A 78 16.69 1.18 9.25
CA GLY A 78 16.28 0.03 10.06
C GLY A 78 15.23 -0.89 9.43
N GLY A 79 14.63 -0.51 8.30
CA GLY A 79 13.79 -1.39 7.50
C GLY A 79 12.43 -1.74 8.11
N VAL A 80 11.95 -1.02 9.11
CA VAL A 80 10.73 -1.36 9.87
C VAL A 80 9.78 -0.18 10.05
N VAL A 81 8.48 -0.44 9.92
CA VAL A 81 7.41 0.47 10.34
C VAL A 81 6.93 0.07 11.73
N SER A 82 6.69 1.07 12.59
CA SER A 82 6.17 0.88 13.94
C SER A 82 4.67 1.18 13.97
N CYS A 83 3.87 0.18 14.35
CA CYS A 83 2.42 0.23 14.43
C CYS A 83 1.99 0.02 15.90
N GLY A 84 2.25 1.01 16.75
CA GLY A 84 2.05 0.86 18.20
C GLY A 84 2.98 -0.20 18.79
N SER A 85 2.42 -1.27 19.35
CA SER A 85 3.18 -2.39 19.92
C SER A 85 3.73 -3.37 18.88
N SER A 86 3.23 -3.31 17.64
CA SER A 86 3.69 -4.20 16.55
C SER A 86 4.70 -3.50 15.64
N ARG A 87 5.60 -4.27 15.05
CA ARG A 87 6.55 -3.79 14.04
C ARG A 87 6.44 -4.67 12.79
N PHE A 88 6.42 -4.04 11.63
CA PHE A 88 6.38 -4.76 10.36
C PHE A 88 7.59 -4.39 9.51
N PRO A 89 8.29 -5.37 8.93
CA PRO A 89 9.45 -5.09 8.10
C PRO A 89 9.02 -4.62 6.70
N ALA A 90 9.90 -3.88 6.02
CA ALA A 90 9.63 -3.26 4.73
C ALA A 90 9.21 -4.28 3.65
N ASN A 91 9.71 -5.52 3.72
CA ASN A 91 9.26 -6.61 2.85
C ASN A 91 7.77 -6.93 3.00
N LYS A 92 7.19 -6.79 4.21
CA LYS A 92 5.75 -6.98 4.41
C LYS A 92 4.91 -5.98 3.62
N LEU A 93 5.38 -4.73 3.52
CA LEU A 93 4.73 -3.68 2.73
C LEU A 93 4.83 -3.99 1.23
N VAL A 94 6.00 -4.48 0.78
CA VAL A 94 6.20 -4.92 -0.60
C VAL A 94 5.31 -6.10 -0.96
N GLU A 95 5.19 -7.09 -0.08
CA GLU A 95 4.27 -8.23 -0.25
C GLU A 95 2.82 -7.77 -0.35
N LEU A 96 2.40 -6.85 0.52
CA LEU A 96 1.04 -6.32 0.50
C LEU A 96 0.75 -5.60 -0.81
N ALA A 97 1.64 -4.70 -1.24
CA ALA A 97 1.51 -3.99 -2.51
C ALA A 97 1.50 -4.94 -3.71
N ARG A 98 2.38 -5.96 -3.71
CA ARG A 98 2.42 -6.98 -4.75
C ARG A 98 1.08 -7.71 -4.86
N LYS A 99 0.51 -8.19 -3.75
CA LYS A 99 -0.81 -8.85 -3.75
C LYS A 99 -1.91 -7.98 -4.38
N GLN A 100 -1.89 -6.68 -4.13
CA GLN A 100 -2.86 -5.76 -4.72
C GLN A 100 -2.66 -5.59 -6.23
N VAL A 101 -1.40 -5.48 -6.69
CA VAL A 101 -1.08 -5.40 -8.12
C VAL A 101 -1.42 -6.71 -8.82
N ASP A 102 -1.05 -7.85 -8.25
CA ASP A 102 -1.36 -9.17 -8.81
C ASP A 102 -2.88 -9.39 -8.91
N TYR A 103 -3.66 -8.95 -7.91
CA TYR A 103 -5.12 -8.95 -7.99
C TYR A 103 -5.63 -8.13 -9.19
N ILE A 104 -5.10 -6.91 -9.39
CA ILE A 104 -5.47 -6.06 -10.54
C ILE A 104 -5.14 -6.77 -11.86
N LEU A 105 -4.03 -7.50 -11.92
CA LEU A 105 -3.54 -8.14 -13.16
C LEU A 105 -4.12 -9.54 -13.42
N GLY A 106 -4.95 -10.07 -12.51
CA GLY A 106 -5.70 -11.30 -12.76
C GLY A 106 -5.63 -12.35 -11.66
N ASP A 107 -4.81 -12.19 -10.62
CA ASP A 107 -4.84 -13.08 -9.47
C ASP A 107 -5.97 -12.73 -8.51
N ASN A 108 -7.18 -12.92 -9.00
CA ASN A 108 -8.43 -12.71 -8.28
C ASN A 108 -9.38 -13.88 -8.53
N PRO A 109 -10.47 -14.02 -7.73
CA PRO A 109 -11.41 -15.13 -7.89
C PRO A 109 -12.05 -15.24 -9.28
N ALA A 110 -12.17 -14.12 -10.01
CA ALA A 110 -12.75 -14.09 -11.35
C ALA A 110 -11.73 -14.37 -12.47
N LYS A 111 -10.45 -14.51 -12.13
CA LYS A 111 -9.32 -14.74 -13.06
C LYS A 111 -9.36 -13.80 -14.27
N ILE A 112 -9.62 -12.52 -14.00
CA ILE A 112 -9.72 -11.45 -14.99
C ILE A 112 -8.75 -10.32 -14.65
N SER A 113 -8.00 -9.85 -15.63
CA SER A 113 -7.23 -8.61 -15.49
C SER A 113 -8.18 -7.42 -15.53
N TYR A 114 -8.06 -6.51 -14.58
CA TYR A 114 -8.74 -5.22 -14.62
C TYR A 114 -7.97 -4.17 -15.43
N MET A 115 -6.81 -4.52 -15.99
CA MET A 115 -6.06 -3.71 -16.95
C MET A 115 -6.44 -4.12 -18.38
N VAL A 116 -7.06 -3.21 -19.12
CA VAL A 116 -7.50 -3.43 -20.51
C VAL A 116 -6.29 -3.74 -21.39
N GLY A 117 -6.40 -4.80 -22.20
CA GLY A 117 -5.33 -5.26 -23.10
C GLY A 117 -4.24 -6.10 -22.42
N PHE A 118 -4.36 -6.39 -21.12
CA PHE A 118 -3.41 -7.23 -20.40
C PHE A 118 -4.05 -8.55 -19.96
N GLY A 119 -3.31 -9.66 -20.12
CA GLY A 119 -3.76 -11.00 -19.74
C GLY A 119 -4.76 -11.63 -20.73
N GLN A 120 -5.19 -12.86 -20.43
CA GLN A 120 -6.08 -13.63 -21.32
C GLN A 120 -7.53 -13.14 -21.30
N LYS A 121 -7.96 -12.49 -20.21
CA LYS A 121 -9.32 -11.99 -20.00
C LYS A 121 -9.24 -10.61 -19.37
N TYR A 122 -9.91 -9.63 -19.98
CA TYR A 122 -9.99 -8.25 -19.50
C TYR A 122 -11.31 -7.58 -19.95
N PRO A 123 -11.74 -6.46 -19.34
CA PRO A 123 -12.93 -5.72 -19.75
C PRO A 123 -12.86 -5.24 -21.21
N LEU A 124 -13.88 -5.54 -22.01
CA LEU A 124 -14.00 -5.12 -23.41
C LEU A 124 -14.89 -3.88 -23.61
N ARG A 125 -15.62 -3.50 -22.57
CA ARG A 125 -16.52 -2.35 -22.57
C ARG A 125 -16.19 -1.49 -21.36
N VAL A 126 -15.41 -0.45 -21.59
CA VAL A 126 -15.12 0.60 -20.60
C VAL A 126 -16.06 1.78 -20.85
N HIS A 127 -16.39 2.52 -19.79
CA HIS A 127 -17.23 3.71 -19.88
C HIS A 127 -16.43 4.91 -20.41
#